data_AF-A0A946ZIR9-F1
#
_entry.id   AF-A0A946ZIR9-F1
#
_cell.length_a   1.000
_cell.length_b   1.000
_cell.length_c   1.000
_cell.angle_alpha   90.00
_cell.angle_beta   90.00
_cell.angle_gamma   90.00
#
_symmetry.space_group_name_H-M   'P 1'
#
loop_
_entity.id
_entity.type
_entity.pdbx_description
1 polymer ?
#
loop_
_entity_poly.entity_id
_entity_poly.type
_entity_poly.pdbx_seq_one_letter_code
_entity_poly.pdbx_strand_id
1 'polypeptide(L)'
;AQLSSVNDMLIYDINEDGFKDVFLTGNYYEISTQLSRLDGSRGEVLINDGQGGFLMNNSQNLSITGQGNDLELIEIKGQNYLMVGRNNESLLFVNLNEIDR
;
A
#
# COMPACT_ATOMS: atom_id res chain seq x y z
N ALA A 1 -10.74 12.48 1.85
CA ALA A 1 -9.35 12.01 1.84
C ALA A 1 -8.43 13.20 2.08
N GLN A 2 -7.35 13.02 2.84
CA GLN A 2 -6.27 13.99 2.99
C GLN A 2 -5.13 13.57 2.06
N LEU A 3 -4.51 14.53 1.37
CA LEU A 3 -3.34 14.23 0.53
C LEU A 3 -2.16 13.84 1.42
N SER A 4 -1.41 12.85 0.97
CA SER A 4 -0.22 12.35 1.65
C SER A 4 0.90 12.05 0.64
N SER A 5 2.11 11.77 1.13
CA SER A 5 3.20 11.33 0.27
C SER A 5 3.03 9.87 -0.15
N VAL A 6 3.62 9.52 -1.29
CA VAL A 6 3.94 8.14 -1.66
C VAL A 6 5.44 7.99 -1.43
N ASN A 7 5.82 7.02 -0.60
CA ASN A 7 7.23 6.78 -0.26
C ASN A 7 7.77 5.58 -1.02
N ASP A 8 6.93 4.59 -1.32
CA ASP A 8 7.32 3.41 -2.10
C ASP A 8 6.12 2.80 -2.85
N MET A 9 6.42 2.02 -3.88
CA MET A 9 5.46 1.31 -4.72
C MET A 9 5.90 -0.11 -5.04
N LEU A 10 4.95 -1.04 -5.06
CA LEU A 10 5.19 -2.44 -5.41
C LEU A 10 4.27 -2.88 -6.55
N ILE A 11 4.82 -3.61 -7.51
CA ILE A 11 4.10 -4.11 -8.68
C ILE A 11 3.79 -5.60 -8.51
N TYR A 12 2.51 -5.96 -8.55
CA TYR A 12 2.05 -7.36 -8.39
C TYR A 12 0.71 -7.56 -9.08
N ASP A 13 0.41 -8.79 -9.51
CA ASP A 13 -0.88 -9.14 -10.10
C ASP A 13 -1.79 -9.66 -8.97
N ILE A 14 -2.67 -8.79 -8.47
CA ILE A 14 -3.38 -9.00 -7.19
C ILE A 14 -4.62 -9.85 -7.40
N ASN A 15 -5.32 -9.61 -8.50
CA ASN A 15 -6.58 -10.25 -8.87
C ASN A 15 -6.38 -11.46 -9.81
N GLU A 16 -5.12 -11.81 -10.11
CA GLU A 16 -4.72 -12.94 -10.95
C GLU A 16 -5.30 -12.88 -12.38
N ASP A 17 -5.52 -11.67 -12.90
CA ASP A 17 -6.06 -11.47 -14.25
C ASP A 17 -4.97 -11.44 -15.35
N GLY A 18 -3.70 -11.52 -14.94
CA GLY A 18 -2.53 -11.50 -15.82
C GLY A 18 -1.98 -10.10 -16.08
N PHE A 19 -2.63 -9.05 -15.57
CA PHE A 19 -2.15 -7.67 -15.62
C PHE A 19 -1.50 -7.28 -14.29
N LYS A 20 -0.51 -6.40 -14.35
CA LYS A 20 0.21 -5.95 -13.15
C LYS A 20 -0.46 -4.73 -12.55
N ASP A 21 -0.85 -4.85 -11.28
CA ASP A 21 -1.39 -3.80 -10.42
C ASP A 21 -0.28 -3.11 -9.63
N VAL A 22 -0.64 -2.03 -8.94
CA VAL A 22 0.29 -1.22 -8.15
C VAL A 22 -0.22 -1.04 -6.73
N PHE A 23 0.61 -1.42 -5.76
CA PHE A 23 0.47 -1.07 -4.36
C PHE A 23 1.25 0.21 -4.05
N LEU A 24 0.66 1.10 -3.27
CA LEU A 24 1.29 2.34 -2.83
C LEU A 24 1.30 2.41 -1.31
N THR A 25 2.41 2.87 -0.73
CA THR A 25 2.52 3.22 0.69
C THR A 25 3.07 4.62 0.87
N GLY A 26 2.93 5.18 2.06
CA GLY A 26 3.54 6.46 2.39
C GLY A 26 3.13 6.99 3.74
N ASN A 27 2.72 8.25 3.77
CA ASN A 27 2.67 9.12 4.94
C ASN A 27 4.01 9.75 5.32
N TYR A 28 3.92 10.92 5.93
CA TYR A 28 5.09 11.67 6.40
C TYR A 28 4.75 12.40 7.69
N TYR A 29 5.41 11.99 8.78
CA TYR A 29 5.09 12.46 10.13
C TYR A 29 6.05 13.53 10.63
N GLU A 30 7.22 13.68 10.00
CA GLU A 30 8.29 14.60 10.41
C GLU A 30 8.20 15.95 9.66
N ILE A 31 7.08 16.62 9.80
CA ILE A 31 6.86 17.96 9.24
C ILE A 31 6.97 19.02 10.36
N SER A 32 7.32 20.26 9.99
CA SER A 32 7.42 21.39 10.93
C SER A 32 6.16 21.51 11.79
N THR A 33 6.28 21.93 13.06
CA THR A 33 5.14 22.06 13.99
C THR A 33 4.04 23.01 13.51
N GLN A 34 4.34 23.88 12.55
CA GLN A 34 3.36 24.77 11.91
C GLN A 34 2.49 24.07 10.87
N LEU A 35 2.92 22.92 10.37
CA LEU A 35 2.20 22.11 9.39
C LEU A 35 1.72 20.82 10.07
N SER A 36 0.49 20.40 9.79
CA SER A 36 -0.03 19.13 10.29
C SER A 36 0.61 17.95 9.55
N ARG A 37 0.66 16.78 10.20
CA ARG A 37 1.15 15.53 9.59
C ARG A 37 0.44 15.22 8.28
N LEU A 38 1.15 14.57 7.36
CA LEU A 38 0.57 13.92 6.20
C LEU A 38 0.29 12.46 6.56
N ASP A 39 -0.79 12.22 7.29
CA ASP A 39 -1.17 10.91 7.84
C ASP A 39 -2.49 10.36 7.28
N GLY A 40 -2.91 10.92 6.14
CA GLY A 40 -4.16 10.58 5.47
C GLY A 40 -4.13 9.31 4.63
N SER A 41 -2.95 8.78 4.28
CA SER A 41 -2.85 7.57 3.45
C SER A 41 -3.01 6.33 4.31
N ARG A 42 -3.79 5.36 3.81
CA ARG A 42 -3.96 4.03 4.39
C ARG A 42 -3.36 2.92 3.52
N GLY A 43 -2.50 3.32 2.59
CA GLY A 43 -2.11 2.50 1.45
C GLY A 43 -3.21 2.51 0.38
N GLU A 44 -2.81 2.47 -0.88
CA GLU A 44 -3.74 2.45 -2.01
C GLU A 44 -3.38 1.31 -2.97
N VAL A 45 -4.40 0.75 -3.62
CA VAL A 45 -4.25 -0.25 -4.68
C VAL A 45 -4.80 0.35 -5.98
N LEU A 46 -3.97 0.33 -7.02
CA LEU A 46 -4.36 0.69 -8.38
C LEU A 46 -4.45 -0.57 -9.22
N ILE A 47 -5.67 -0.92 -9.62
CA ILE A 47 -5.95 -2.09 -10.45
C ILE A 47 -5.81 -1.74 -11.91
N ASN A 48 -5.05 -2.55 -12.65
CA ASN A 48 -4.84 -2.37 -14.07
C ASN A 48 -6.12 -2.75 -14.85
N ASP A 49 -6.52 -1.94 -15.81
CA ASP A 49 -7.70 -2.22 -16.63
C ASP A 49 -7.41 -3.05 -17.90
N GLY A 50 -6.16 -3.48 -18.08
CA GLY A 50 -5.67 -4.22 -19.25
C GLY A 50 -5.58 -3.39 -20.54
N GLN A 51 -5.98 -2.11 -20.50
CA GLN A 51 -6.01 -1.18 -21.62
C GLN A 51 -4.98 -0.05 -21.46
N GLY A 52 -4.11 -0.16 -20.44
CA GLY A 52 -3.09 0.83 -20.11
C GLY A 52 -3.55 1.91 -19.13
N GLY A 53 -4.76 1.77 -18.58
CA GLY A 53 -5.28 2.59 -17.49
C GLY A 53 -5.20 1.88 -16.14
N PHE A 54 -5.41 2.67 -15.08
CA PHE A 54 -5.47 2.17 -13.71
C PHE A 54 -6.69 2.75 -12.99
N LEU A 55 -7.39 1.90 -12.24
CA LEU A 55 -8.53 2.26 -11.42
C LEU A 55 -8.18 2.12 -9.94
N MET A 56 -8.47 3.14 -9.15
CA MET A 56 -8.28 3.08 -7.71
C MET A 56 -9.31 2.14 -7.08
N ASN A 57 -8.85 1.10 -6.40
CA ASN A 57 -9.73 0.14 -5.75
C ASN A 57 -10.11 0.63 -4.34
N ASN A 58 -11.15 1.45 -4.27
CA ASN A 58 -11.64 2.04 -3.02
C ASN A 58 -12.27 1.02 -2.05
N SER A 59 -12.59 -0.19 -2.52
CA SER A 59 -13.16 -1.25 -1.67
C SER A 59 -12.11 -1.97 -0.83
N GLN A 60 -10.85 -1.97 -1.27
CA GLN A 60 -9.79 -2.74 -0.64
C GLN A 60 -8.89 -1.82 0.19
N ASN A 61 -9.27 -1.58 1.44
CA ASN A 61 -8.42 -0.85 2.37
C ASN A 61 -7.28 -1.75 2.84
N LEU A 62 -6.08 -1.55 2.28
CA LEU A 62 -4.82 -2.15 2.77
C LEU A 62 -4.59 -1.91 4.28
N SER A 63 -5.23 -0.89 4.85
CA SER A 63 -5.19 -0.56 6.26
C SER A 63 -3.77 -0.38 6.79
N ILE A 64 -2.87 0.11 5.92
CA ILE A 64 -1.51 0.47 6.31
C ILE A 64 -1.62 1.64 7.28
N THR A 65 -1.17 1.41 8.52
CA THR A 65 -1.14 2.43 9.56
C THR A 65 0.29 2.87 9.80
N GLY A 66 0.49 4.13 10.19
CA GLY A 66 1.83 4.68 10.39
C GLY A 66 2.43 5.28 9.11
N GLN A 67 3.72 5.60 9.19
CA GLN A 67 4.53 6.03 8.05
C GLN A 67 5.18 4.81 7.39
N GLY A 68 4.62 4.38 6.26
CA GLY A 68 5.22 3.34 5.42
C GLY A 68 6.33 3.91 4.54
N ASN A 69 7.48 3.24 4.53
CA ASN A 69 8.68 3.67 3.80
C ASN A 69 9.14 2.67 2.74
N ASP A 70 8.69 1.42 2.84
CA ASP A 70 9.17 0.31 2.01
C ASP A 70 8.06 -0.75 1.88
N LEU A 71 7.96 -1.37 0.72
CA LEU A 71 7.03 -2.44 0.37
C LEU A 71 7.76 -3.62 -0.26
N GLU A 72 7.59 -4.80 0.34
CA GLU A 72 8.14 -6.04 -0.20
C GLU A 72 7.12 -7.18 -0.18
N LEU A 73 7.26 -8.11 -1.13
CA LEU A 73 6.49 -9.35 -1.14
C LEU A 73 7.22 -10.44 -0.40
N ILE A 74 6.51 -11.12 0.49
CA ILE A 74 7.05 -12.26 1.21
C ILE A 74 6.06 -13.41 1.22
N GLU A 75 6.56 -14.61 0.98
CA GLU A 75 5.80 -15.84 1.14
C GLU A 75 6.02 -16.41 2.55
N ILE A 76 4.94 -16.61 3.30
CA ILE A 76 4.97 -17.22 4.63
C ILE A 76 4.05 -18.44 4.60
N LYS A 77 4.64 -19.64 4.69
CA LYS A 77 3.91 -20.92 4.70
C LYS A 77 2.97 -21.10 3.49
N GLY A 78 3.41 -20.70 2.29
CA GLY A 78 2.61 -20.82 1.07
C GLY A 78 1.56 -19.72 0.87
N GLN A 79 1.57 -18.66 1.67
CA GLN A 79 0.69 -17.50 1.52
C GLN A 79 1.51 -16.24 1.26
N ASN A 80 1.08 -15.43 0.30
CA ASN A 80 1.72 -14.16 -0.02
C ASN A 80 1.22 -13.06 0.92
N TYR A 81 2.19 -12.32 1.47
CA TYR A 81 1.96 -11.15 2.30
C TYR A 81 2.66 -9.95 1.68
N LEU A 82 2.00 -8.80 1.78
CA LEU A 82 2.64 -7.52 1.63
C LEU A 82 3.32 -7.15 2.96
N MET A 83 4.64 -7.08 2.96
CA MET A 83 5.42 -6.60 4.09
C MET A 83 5.65 -5.10 3.93
N VAL A 84 5.28 -4.33 4.95
CA VAL A 84 5.45 -2.87 4.98
C VAL A 84 6.48 -2.50 6.03
N GLY A 85 7.58 -1.89 5.56
CA GLY A 85 8.55 -1.21 6.42
C GLY A 85 7.96 0.09 6.94
N ARG A 86 7.95 0.29 8.26
CA ARG A 86 7.35 1.48 8.89
C ARG A 86 8.32 2.24 9.76
N ASN A 87 8.32 3.57 9.66
CA ASN A 87 9.18 4.42 10.48
C ASN A 87 8.78 4.31 11.96
N ASN A 88 9.76 4.01 12.83
CA ASN A 88 9.59 3.90 14.29
C ASN A 88 8.48 2.94 14.75
N GLU A 89 8.09 1.98 13.90
CA GLU A 89 7.05 0.99 14.20
C GLU A 89 7.53 -0.42 13.79
N SER A 90 6.81 -1.45 14.24
CA SER A 90 7.08 -2.82 13.80
C SER A 90 6.71 -3.03 12.33
N LEU A 91 7.32 -4.02 11.67
CA LEU A 91 6.89 -4.48 10.35
C LEU A 91 5.39 -4.83 10.38
N LEU A 92 4.67 -4.39 9.36
CA LEU A 92 3.27 -4.75 9.15
C LEU A 92 3.22 -5.80 8.02
N PHE A 93 2.42 -6.84 8.22
CA PHE A 93 2.16 -7.86 7.21
C PHE A 93 0.67 -7.81 6.86
N VAL A 94 0.36 -7.60 5.58
CA VAL A 94 -1.02 -7.62 5.06
C VAL A 94 -1.17 -8.86 4.19
N ASN A 95 -2.17 -9.70 4.49
CA ASN A 95 -2.43 -10.90 3.71
C ASN A 95 -3.07 -10.52 2.38
N LEU A 96 -2.48 -10.90 1.25
CA LEU A 96 -3.02 -10.54 -0.06
C LEU A 96 -4.37 -11.21 -0.35
N ASN A 97 -4.66 -12.36 0.26
CA ASN A 97 -5.95 -13.04 0.11
C ASN A 97 -7.11 -12.32 0.80
N GLU A 98 -6.82 -11.40 1.73
CA GLU A 98 -7.84 -10.57 2.39
C GLU A 98 -8.14 -9.29 1.60
N ILE A 99 -7.25 -8.92 0.68
CA ILE A 99 -7.40 -7.77 -0.19
C ILE A 99 -8.41 -8.12 -1.28
N ASP A 100 -8.33 -9.29 -1.92
CA ASP A 100 -9.22 -9.71 -3.01
C ASP A 100 -10.68 -10.04 -2.60
N ARG A 101 -11.10 -9.82 -1.35
CA ARG A 101 -12.47 -10.10 -0.85
C ARG A 101 -13.24 -8.83 -0.52
#